data_AF-W1YLA8-F1
#
_entry.id   AF-W1YLA8-F1
#
_cell.length_a   1.000
_cell.length_b   1.000
_cell.length_c   1.000
_cell.angle_alpha   90.00
_cell.angle_beta   90.00
_cell.angle_gamma   90.00
#
_symmetry.space_group_name_H-M   'P 1'
#
loop_
_entity.id
_entity.type
_entity.pdbx_description
1 polymer ?
#
loop_
_entity_poly.entity_id
_entity_poly.type
_entity_poly.pdbx_seq_one_letter_code
_entity_poly.pdbx_strand_id
1 'polypeptide(L)'
;QGPTLEHQTAAMGRTLVEVPVGFKHFVPGLIDGSVGFGGEESAGASFLRKNGTVWSTDKDGIILALLASEIIAVTGKTPSQLHEEQ
;
A
#
# COMPACT_ATOMS: atom_id res chain seq x y z
N GLN A 1 15.15 2.65 -13.89
CA GLN A 1 14.17 1.79 -13.18
C GLN A 1 13.96 2.46 -11.83
N GLY A 2 12.71 2.81 -11.49
CA GLY A 2 12.40 3.43 -10.19
C GLY A 2 12.56 2.43 -9.03
N PRO A 3 12.44 2.87 -7.78
CA PRO A 3 12.54 2.00 -6.62
C PRO A 3 11.39 1.00 -6.59
N THR A 4 11.69 -0.23 -6.21
CA THR A 4 10.73 -1.32 -6.08
C THR A 4 10.20 -1.45 -4.64
N LEU A 5 9.14 -2.24 -4.45
CA LEU A 5 8.60 -2.52 -3.12
C LEU A 5 9.62 -3.23 -2.22
N GLU A 6 10.49 -4.07 -2.77
CA GLU A 6 11.59 -4.74 -2.06
C GLU A 6 12.57 -3.72 -1.46
N HIS A 7 13.03 -2.76 -2.27
CA HIS A 7 13.94 -1.70 -1.79
C HIS A 7 13.29 -0.83 -0.72
N GLN A 8 12.03 -0.41 -0.92
CA GLN A 8 11.34 0.49 0.00
C GLN A 8 11.03 -0.19 1.35
N THR A 9 10.56 -1.45 1.32
CA THR A 9 10.30 -2.21 2.55
C THR A 9 11.58 -2.49 3.33
N ALA A 10 12.68 -2.83 2.65
CA ALA A 10 13.98 -3.01 3.28
C ALA A 10 14.48 -1.72 3.94
N ALA A 11 14.39 -0.58 3.25
CA ALA A 11 14.80 0.73 3.79
C ALA A 11 13.98 1.13 5.03
N MET A 12 12.70 0.74 5.11
CA MET A 12 11.83 0.99 6.26
C MET A 12 11.93 -0.06 7.37
N GLY A 13 12.75 -1.11 7.22
CA GLY A 13 12.82 -2.23 8.16
C GLY A 13 11.49 -3.00 8.27
N ARG A 14 10.73 -3.09 7.18
CA ARG A 14 9.45 -3.79 7.09
C ARG A 14 9.59 -5.10 6.33
N THR A 15 8.76 -6.08 6.69
CA THR A 15 8.71 -7.38 6.00
C THR A 15 7.88 -7.26 4.72
N LEU A 16 8.47 -7.64 3.59
CA LEU A 16 7.73 -7.86 2.35
C LEU A 16 7.25 -9.31 2.31
N VAL A 17 5.98 -9.51 1.95
CA VAL A 17 5.38 -10.84 1.75
C VAL A 17 4.94 -10.95 0.31
N GLU A 18 5.71 -11.68 -0.49
CA GLU A 18 5.35 -12.01 -1.88
C GLU A 18 4.37 -13.18 -1.91
N VAL A 19 3.35 -13.06 -2.75
CA VAL A 19 2.28 -14.06 -2.89
C VAL A 19 2.00 -14.30 -4.38
N PRO A 20 1.39 -15.44 -4.76
CA PRO A 20 0.91 -15.65 -6.12
C PRO A 20 -0.12 -14.59 -6.53
N VAL A 21 -0.35 -14.45 -7.84
CA VAL A 21 -1.35 -13.54 -8.39
C VAL A 21 -2.73 -13.79 -7.74
N GLY A 22 -3.38 -12.70 -7.33
CA GLY A 22 -4.73 -12.70 -6.75
C GLY A 22 -4.78 -12.07 -5.36
N PHE A 23 -5.52 -10.96 -5.25
CA PHE A 23 -5.70 -10.21 -4.00
C PHE A 23 -6.19 -11.04 -2.80
N LYS A 24 -6.85 -12.18 -3.04
CA LYS A 24 -7.32 -13.12 -2.01
C LYS A 24 -6.23 -13.54 -1.01
N HIS A 25 -4.97 -13.52 -1.42
CA HIS A 25 -3.84 -13.90 -0.57
C HIS A 25 -3.58 -12.91 0.57
N PHE A 26 -4.00 -11.64 0.44
CA PHE A 26 -3.85 -10.62 1.48
C PHE A 26 -5.02 -10.58 2.47
N VAL A 27 -6.17 -11.19 2.13
CA VAL A 27 -7.42 -11.09 2.91
C VAL A 27 -7.25 -11.51 4.38
N PRO A 28 -6.65 -12.67 4.71
CA PRO A 28 -6.50 -13.08 6.11
C PRO A 28 -5.67 -12.07 6.92
N GLY A 29 -4.55 -11.61 6.36
CA GLY A 29 -3.66 -10.65 7.02
C GLY A 29 -4.25 -9.24 7.16
N LEU A 30 -5.15 -8.84 6.25
CA LEU A 30 -5.90 -7.59 6.39
C LEU A 30 -6.93 -7.71 7.53
N ILE A 31 -7.59 -8.87 7.68
CA ILE A 31 -8.59 -9.11 8.72
C ILE A 31 -7.95 -9.12 10.11
N ASP A 32 -6.84 -9.84 10.27
CA ASP A 32 -6.16 -9.98 11.57
C ASP A 32 -5.17 -8.84 11.89
N GLY A 33 -4.91 -7.96 10.91
CA GLY A 33 -4.04 -6.80 11.06
C GLY A 33 -2.54 -7.09 10.89
N SER A 34 -2.15 -8.31 10.50
CA SER A 34 -0.76 -8.67 10.26
C SER A 34 -0.22 -8.09 8.94
N VAL A 35 -1.10 -7.73 7.99
CA VAL A 35 -0.75 -7.08 6.72
C VAL A 35 -1.27 -5.66 6.70
N GLY A 36 -0.36 -4.68 6.75
CA GLY A 36 -0.69 -3.25 6.75
C GLY A 36 -1.15 -2.71 5.39
N PHE A 37 -0.58 -3.25 4.30
CA PHE A 37 -0.82 -2.83 2.92
C PHE A 37 -0.71 -4.07 2.02
N GLY A 38 -1.71 -4.30 1.16
CA GLY A 38 -1.70 -5.33 0.13
C GLY A 38 -1.98 -4.70 -1.23
N GLY A 39 -1.23 -5.09 -2.25
CA GLY A 39 -1.33 -4.50 -3.58
C GLY A 39 -0.96 -5.44 -4.72
N GLU A 40 -1.56 -5.21 -5.88
CA GLU A 40 -1.28 -5.86 -7.15
C GLU A 40 -0.83 -4.80 -8.16
N GLU A 41 0.09 -5.18 -9.06
CA GLU A 41 0.56 -4.33 -10.17
C GLU A 41 -0.56 -3.83 -11.09
N SER A 42 -1.72 -4.50 -11.08
CA SER A 42 -2.95 -4.13 -11.80
C SER A 42 -3.67 -2.88 -11.24
N ALA A 43 -2.96 -2.03 -10.51
CA ALA A 43 -3.46 -0.83 -9.82
C ALA A 43 -4.51 -1.10 -8.74
N GLY A 44 -4.48 -2.28 -8.13
CA GLY A 44 -5.41 -2.71 -7.10
C GLY A 44 -4.74 -2.83 -5.74
N ALA A 45 -5.24 -2.12 -4.71
CA ALA A 45 -4.70 -2.24 -3.35
C ALA A 45 -5.74 -1.93 -2.26
N SER A 46 -5.41 -2.29 -1.02
CA SER A 46 -6.10 -1.89 0.21
C SER A 46 -5.10 -1.79 1.37
N PHE A 47 -5.43 -1.03 2.41
CA PHE A 47 -4.59 -0.85 3.59
C PHE A 47 -5.42 -0.69 4.87
N LEU A 48 -4.78 -0.95 6.02
CA LEU A 48 -5.44 -0.86 7.32
C LEU A 48 -5.81 0.57 7.69
N ARG A 49 -6.82 0.70 8.57
CA ARG A 49 -7.11 1.97 9.24
C ARG A 49 -5.93 2.37 10.14
N LYS A 50 -5.89 3.66 10.52
CA LYS A 50 -4.87 4.19 11.46
C LYS A 50 -4.83 3.45 12.82
N ASN A 51 -5.93 2.80 13.22
CA ASN A 51 -6.00 1.99 14.45
C ASN A 51 -5.63 0.50 14.25
N GLY A 52 -5.11 0.12 13.07
CA GLY A 52 -4.70 -1.25 12.76
C GLY A 52 -5.85 -2.21 12.42
N THR A 53 -7.11 -1.74 12.36
CA THR A 53 -8.24 -2.59 11.96
C THR A 53 -8.50 -2.54 10.46
N VAL A 54 -9.08 -3.60 9.91
CA VAL A 54 -9.42 -3.69 8.49
C VAL A 54 -10.35 -2.58 8.04
N TRP A 55 -10.01 -1.89 6.94
CA TRP A 55 -10.93 -0.99 6.24
C TRP A 55 -11.82 -1.78 5.28
N SER A 56 -11.19 -2.43 4.30
CA SER A 56 -11.79 -3.29 3.29
C SER A 56 -10.87 -4.50 3.07
N THR A 57 -11.46 -5.68 2.90
CA THR A 57 -10.77 -6.90 2.49
C THR A 57 -10.70 -7.08 0.99
N ASP A 58 -11.36 -6.21 0.21
CA ASP A 58 -11.21 -6.13 -1.24
C ASP A 58 -10.43 -4.87 -1.61
N LYS A 59 -9.97 -4.80 -2.86
CA LYS A 59 -9.34 -3.62 -3.44
C LYS A 59 -10.30 -2.43 -3.35
N ASP A 60 -9.79 -1.30 -2.89
CA ASP A 60 -10.58 -0.09 -2.71
C ASP A 60 -9.86 1.10 -3.36
N GLY A 61 -10.31 1.46 -4.57
CA GLY A 61 -9.75 2.59 -5.31
C GLY A 61 -10.05 3.95 -4.69
N ILE A 62 -11.09 4.05 -3.86
CA ILE A 62 -11.47 5.31 -3.21
C ILE A 62 -10.43 5.66 -2.16
N ILE A 63 -10.04 4.71 -1.30
CA ILE A 63 -9.01 4.99 -0.29
C ILE A 63 -7.64 5.26 -0.89
N LEU A 64 -7.33 4.69 -2.07
CA LEU A 64 -6.08 4.99 -2.78
C LEU A 64 -6.08 6.41 -3.37
N ALA A 65 -7.22 6.85 -3.93
CA ALA A 65 -7.37 8.23 -4.41
C ALA A 65 -7.31 9.25 -3.25
N LEU A 66 -7.92 8.91 -2.11
CA LEU A 66 -7.83 9.73 -0.89
C LEU A 66 -6.41 9.73 -0.32
N LEU A 67 -5.69 8.59 -0.34
CA LEU A 67 -4.29 8.52 0.08
C LEU A 67 -3.40 9.41 -0.81
N ALA A 68 -3.60 9.39 -2.13
CA ALA A 68 -2.88 10.29 -3.03
C ALA A 68 -3.15 11.77 -2.70
N SER A 69 -4.39 12.09 -2.30
CA SER A 69 -4.76 13.44 -1.85
C SER A 69 -4.12 13.79 -0.50
N GLU A 70 -4.06 12.85 0.45
CA GLU A 70 -3.39 13.01 1.75
C GLU A 70 -1.88 13.21 1.56
N ILE A 71 -1.24 12.46 0.66
CA ILE A 71 0.17 12.63 0.30
C ILE A 71 0.44 14.07 -0.15
N ILE A 72 -0.38 14.61 -1.06
CA ILE A 72 -0.25 16.01 -1.52
C ILE A 72 -0.43 16.98 -0.36
N ALA A 73 -1.49 16.81 0.42
CA ALA A 73 -1.81 17.71 1.52
C ALA A 73 -0.73 17.74 2.61
N VAL A 74 -0.10 16.61 2.92
CA VAL A 74 0.89 16.48 3.99
C VAL A 74 2.30 16.84 3.53
N THR A 75 2.67 16.46 2.31
CA THR A 75 4.05 16.61 1.81
C THR A 75 4.25 17.81 0.89
N GLY A 76 3.17 18.37 0.35
CA GLY A 76 3.22 19.39 -0.69
C GLY A 76 3.63 18.87 -2.08
N LYS A 77 3.76 17.55 -2.26
CA LYS A 77 4.20 16.91 -3.51
C LYS A 77 3.20 15.86 -3.97
N THR A 78 3.09 15.70 -5.29
CA THR A 78 2.30 14.61 -5.87
C THR A 78 3.00 13.26 -5.69
N PRO A 79 2.26 12.13 -5.71
CA PRO A 79 2.87 10.80 -5.70
C PRO A 79 3.92 10.59 -6.80
N SER A 80 3.69 11.12 -8.01
CA SER A 80 4.63 11.04 -9.13
C SER A 80 5.94 11.79 -8.84
N GLN A 81 5.86 13.01 -8.29
CA GLN A 81 7.05 13.77 -7.88
C GLN A 81 7.84 13.02 -6.80
N LEU A 82 7.16 12.46 -5.80
CA LEU A 82 7.82 11.68 -4.77
C LEU A 82 8.51 10.44 -5.33
N HIS A 83 7.95 9.79 -6.36
CA HIS A 83 8.55 8.63 -7.02
C HIS A 83 9.81 9.00 -7.83
N GLU A 84 9.82 10.15 -8.50
CA GLU A 84 10.97 10.65 -9.26
C GLU A 84 12.17 11.04 -8.39
N GLU A 85 11.93 11.39 -7.12
CA GLU A 85 12.97 11.81 -6.17
C GLU A 85 13.68 10.66 -5.44
N GLN A 86 13.23 9.42 -5.64
CA GLN A 86 13.77 8.24 -4.95
C GLN A 86 15.00 7.64 -5.64
#